data_AF-A0A7W6NM93-F1
#
_entry.id   AF-A0A7W6NM93-F1
#
_cell.length_a   1.000
_cell.length_b   1.000
_cell.length_c   1.000
_cell.angle_alpha   90.00
_cell.angle_beta   90.00
_cell.angle_gamma   90.00
#
_symmetry.space_group_name_H-M   'P 1'
#
loop_
_entity.id
_entity.type
_entity.pdbx_description
1 polymer ?
#
loop_
_entity_poly.entity_id
_entity_poly.type
_entity_poly.pdbx_seq_one_letter_code
_entity_poly.pdbx_strand_id
1 'polypeptide(L)' 'MVPKVANTPDGKGEVRERIAYVEHMLAQLAVVARAEREDMLGYLIDMAYEEARDVSRRSR' A
#
# COMPACT_ATOMS: atom_id res chain seq x y z
N MET A 1 -16.50 -29.71 25.15
CA MET A 1 -15.55 -28.59 24.94
C MET A 1 -15.19 -28.63 23.45
N VAL A 2 -15.79 -27.77 22.63
CA VAL A 2 -15.68 -27.83 21.16
C VAL A 2 -14.61 -26.81 20.74
N PRO A 3 -13.63 -27.17 19.89
CA PRO A 3 -12.50 -26.30 19.60
C PRO A 3 -12.96 -25.07 18.82
N LYS A 4 -12.30 -23.97 19.17
CA LYS A 4 -12.48 -22.59 18.71
C LYS A 4 -12.54 -22.51 17.19
N VAL A 5 -13.61 -21.88 16.69
CA VAL A 5 -13.81 -21.51 15.28
C VAL A 5 -12.52 -20.87 14.78
N ALA A 6 -11.89 -21.48 13.78
CA ALA A 6 -10.72 -20.94 13.11
C ALA A 6 -11.09 -19.55 12.58
N ASN A 7 -10.37 -18.55 13.06
CA ASN A 7 -10.45 -17.16 12.63
C ASN A 7 -10.41 -17.15 11.10
N THR A 8 -11.55 -16.93 10.45
CA THR A 8 -11.56 -16.71 9.00
C THR A 8 -10.94 -15.32 8.84
N PRO A 9 -9.78 -15.17 8.18
CA PRO A 9 -9.17 -13.86 8.04
C PRO A 9 -10.18 -12.97 7.33
N ASP A 10 -10.58 -11.90 8.01
CA ASP A 10 -11.41 -10.87 7.42
C ASP A 10 -10.68 -10.40 6.16
N GLY A 11 -11.16 -10.77 4.96
CA GLY A 11 -10.50 -10.43 3.70
C GLY A 11 -10.26 -8.92 3.52
N LYS A 12 -11.01 -8.09 4.25
CA LYS A 12 -10.80 -6.64 4.35
C LYS A 12 -9.52 -6.26 5.11
N GLY A 13 -9.18 -6.99 6.18
CA GLY A 13 -7.95 -6.79 6.94
C GLY A 13 -6.71 -7.10 6.09
N GLU A 14 -6.75 -8.19 5.32
CA GLU A 14 -5.67 -8.54 4.40
C GLU A 14 -5.51 -7.51 3.27
N VAL A 15 -6.61 -7.02 2.69
CA VAL A 15 -6.54 -5.97 1.64
C VAL A 15 -5.89 -4.70 2.20
N ARG A 16 -6.25 -4.30 3.42
CA ARG A 16 -5.66 -3.12 4.06
C ARG A 16 -4.15 -3.27 4.28
N GLU A 17 -3.70 -4.42 4.77
CA GLU A 17 -2.28 -4.69 4.98
C GLU A 17 -1.50 -4.69 3.66
N ARG A 18 -2.07 -5.28 2.61
CA ARG A 18 -1.48 -5.26 1.26
C ARG A 18 -1.37 -3.84 0.69
N ILE A 19 -2.39 -2.99 0.87
CA ILE A 19 -2.33 -1.59 0.41
C ILE A 19 -1.31 -0.78 1.23
N ALA A 20 -1.25 -0.96 2.55
CA ALA A 20 -0.23 -0.31 3.38
C ALA A 20 1.20 -0.72 2.98
N TYR A 21 1.39 -1.98 2.59
CA TYR A 21 2.66 -2.45 2.03
C TYR A 21 3.00 -1.76 0.70
N VAL A 22 2.01 -1.59 -0.20
CA VAL A 22 2.19 -0.84 -1.45
C VAL A 22 2.55 0.63 -1.20
N GLU A 23 1.90 1.30 -0.25
CA GLU A 23 2.25 2.67 0.15
C GLU A 23 3.73 2.76 0.58
N HIS A 24 4.20 1.81 1.39
CA HIS A 24 5.59 1.77 1.83
C HIS A 24 6.56 1.59 0.64
N MET A 25 6.28 0.66 -0.26
CA MET A 25 7.11 0.42 -1.45
C MET A 25 7.19 1.65 -2.35
N LEU A 26 6.05 2.30 -2.62
CA LEU A 26 6.00 3.48 -3.47
C LEU A 26 6.80 4.64 -2.86
N ALA A 27 6.72 4.84 -1.54
CA ALA A 27 7.55 5.84 -0.85
C ALA A 27 9.06 5.57 -1.03
N GLN A 28 9.49 4.31 -0.94
CA GLN A 28 10.90 3.96 -1.16
C GLN A 28 11.32 4.15 -2.63
N LEU A 29 10.49 3.73 -3.58
CA LEU A 29 10.77 3.89 -5.01
C LEU A 29 10.86 5.36 -5.42
N ALA A 30 10.04 6.23 -4.84
CA ALA A 30 10.08 7.67 -5.10
C ALA A 30 11.43 8.29 -4.67
N VAL A 31 12.04 7.78 -3.60
CA VAL A 31 13.38 8.22 -3.17
C VAL A 31 14.43 7.80 -4.20
N VAL A 32 14.36 6.56 -4.70
CA VAL A 32 15.30 6.06 -5.72
C VAL A 32 15.18 6.84 -7.03
N ALA A 33 13.96 7.03 -7.54
CA ALA A 33 13.75 7.75 -8.80
C ALA A 33 14.28 9.20 -8.75
N ARG A 34 14.08 9.89 -7.62
CA ARG A 34 14.62 11.25 -7.41
C ARG A 34 16.15 11.25 -7.27
N ALA A 35 16.75 10.22 -6.67
CA ALA A 35 18.20 10.10 -6.59
C ALA A 35 18.85 9.96 -7.97
N GLU A 36 18.17 9.25 -8.88
CA GLU A 36 18.60 9.08 -10.29
C GLU A 36 18.23 10.26 -11.21
N ARG A 37 17.60 11.33 -10.68
CA ARG A 37 17.12 12.50 -11.43
C ARG A 37 16.11 12.17 -12.54
N GLU A 38 15.33 11.10 -12.35
CA GLU A 38 14.25 10.71 -13.24
C GLU A 38 12.93 11.37 -12.80
N ASP A 39 12.75 12.66 -13.16
CA ASP A 39 11.64 13.49 -12.69
C ASP A 39 10.26 12.93 -13.09
N MET A 40 10.13 12.44 -14.33
CA MET A 40 8.86 11.88 -14.81
C MET A 40 8.51 10.57 -14.12
N LEU A 41 9.51 9.72 -13.83
CA LEU A 41 9.30 8.50 -13.07
C LEU A 41 8.92 8.80 -11.62
N GLY A 42 9.62 9.74 -10.97
CA GLY A 42 9.30 10.20 -9.62
C GLY A 42 7.86 10.72 -9.53
N TYR A 43 7.44 11.54 -10.50
CA TYR A 43 6.06 12.04 -10.61
C TYR A 43 5.03 10.90 -10.70
N LEU A 44 5.26 9.90 -11.56
CA LEU A 44 4.34 8.77 -11.70
C LEU A 44 4.24 7.95 -10.42
N ILE A 45 5.35 7.78 -9.69
CA ILE A 45 5.36 7.07 -8.42
C ILE A 45 4.62 7.87 -7.34
N ASP A 46 4.80 9.19 -7.30
CA ASP A 46 4.07 10.06 -6.36
C ASP A 46 2.55 10.00 -6.63
N MET A 47 2.12 10.07 -7.89
CA MET A 47 0.72 9.93 -8.26
C MET A 47 0.15 8.56 -7.87
N ALA A 48 0.91 7.47 -8.08
CA ALA A 48 0.50 6.14 -7.64
C ALA A 48 0.41 6.03 -6.11
N TYR A 49 1.30 6.71 -5.37
CA TYR A 49 1.29 6.75 -3.91
C TYR A 49 0.03 7.46 -3.37
N GLU A 50 -0.37 8.57 -3.99
CA GLU A 50 -1.61 9.26 -3.65
C GLU A 50 -2.85 8.36 -3.87
N GLU A 51 -2.93 7.68 -5.02
CA GLU A 51 -4.04 6.76 -5.30
C GLU A 51 -4.08 5.59 -4.29
N ALA A 52 -2.93 5.00 -3.96
CA ALA A 52 -2.86 3.93 -2.95
C ALA A 52 -3.33 4.40 -1.57
N ARG A 53 -2.98 5.63 -1.16
CA ARG A 53 -3.45 6.23 0.09
C ARG A 53 -4.94 6.48 0.08
N ASP A 54 -5.52 6.88 -1.03
CA ASP A 54 -6.96 7.08 -1.14
C ASP A 54 -7.73 5.77 -1.06
N VAL A 55 -7.23 4.70 -1.68
CA VAL A 55 -7.77 3.33 -1.52
C VAL A 55 -7.70 2.87 -0.05
N SER A 56 -6.56 3.12 0.61
CA SER A 56 -6.33 2.82 2.02
C SER A 56 -7.30 3.56 2.94
N ARG A 57 -7.54 4.85 2.68
CA ARG A 57 -8.49 5.69 3.43
C ARG A 57 -9.93 5.24 3.25
N ARG A 58 -10.35 4.85 2.04
CA ARG A 58 -11.69 4.32 1.77
C ARG A 58 -11.94 2.96 2.43
N SER A 59 -10.87 2.25 2.80
CA SER A 59 -10.92 0.94 3.44
C SER A 59 -10.87 1.00 4.98
N ARG A 60 -10.79 2.20 5.57
CA ARG A 60 -10.87 2.46 7.02
C ARG A 60 -12.30 2.78 7.44
#